data_AF-A0A2S6HE07-F1
#
_entry.id   AF-A0A2S6HE07-F1
#
_cell.length_a   1.000
_cell.length_b   1.000
_cell.length_c   1.000
_cell.angle_alpha   90.00
_cell.angle_beta   90.00
_cell.angle_gamma   90.00
#
_symmetry.space_group_name_H-M   'P 1'
#
loop_
_entity.id
_entity.type
_entity.pdbx_description
1 polymer ?
#
loop_
_entity_poly.entity_id
_entity_poly.type
_entity_poly.pdbx_seq_one_letter_code
_entity_poly.pdbx_strand_id
1 'polypeptide(L)'
;MLNDISLEKSSFNESQQIKKVGENDYKVKDFGLGNYQLTKTDISYIVYGACFLASGGGGPIGMALLFMDKMINDADVMYYVNPDNLEANKNISLVAGLGSPDKIFEGFGQTVSLNAFSEMNDYLTQSGQKPLSYLMPVEMGAMNTLIPFIISARKGISVINGDPCGRAVPEMSMNLFNINQLPLNPVILTSDTDESSGHYQKIIVQVKDAEDAENQARRFAKSHNSTAGIACYPMQGADLNCSMLSDKNGAKFIQWTVGFAWNLGRNMIESKNYNEFLKFLDSFSLPSYKLFEGVITHKEERKISGFDAGKITVSNGDETFFIYYKNESLLAWNVTRKCYVAMGPDSINFLARKDAQPFSNSDINSDPKKNSKNISLGTEIGIIGLCAYEKLKSTVLVNLFLSNIQETLAAFPEDNVPVPARYIPLPDLMSHYNG
;
A
#
# COMPACT_ATOMS: atom_id res chain seq x y z
N MET A 1 23.11 22.96 73.50
CA MET A 1 22.07 23.38 72.53
C MET A 1 22.48 22.77 71.20
N LEU A 2 22.04 21.53 70.94
CA LEU A 2 20.82 21.23 70.14
C LEU A 2 21.01 21.75 68.71
N ASN A 3 21.47 20.89 67.78
CA ASN A 3 20.65 20.05 66.86
C ASN A 3 20.54 20.78 65.50
N ASP A 4 20.68 20.19 64.31
CA ASP A 4 20.68 18.80 63.88
C ASP A 4 21.33 18.68 62.46
N ILE A 5 22.10 17.61 62.27
CA ILE A 5 22.14 16.67 61.11
C ILE A 5 22.57 17.27 59.74
N SER A 6 23.84 17.26 59.35
CA SER A 6 24.71 16.17 58.82
C SER A 6 24.63 15.91 57.31
N LEU A 7 25.67 16.41 56.62
CA LEU A 7 26.45 15.86 55.50
C LEU A 7 25.77 14.93 54.47
N GLU A 8 25.75 15.36 53.21
CA GLU A 8 26.18 14.49 52.10
C GLU A 8 26.91 15.27 50.99
N LYS A 9 27.82 14.56 50.34
CA LYS A 9 29.04 15.05 49.69
C LYS A 9 28.88 15.34 48.19
N SER A 10 29.67 16.33 47.79
CA SER A 10 30.34 16.55 46.49
C SER A 10 29.46 16.62 45.23
N SER A 11 29.30 17.88 44.81
CA SER A 11 28.88 18.38 43.51
C SER A 11 29.52 17.66 42.31
N PHE A 12 28.70 16.86 41.62
CA PHE A 12 28.80 16.68 40.18
C PHE A 12 27.79 17.63 39.53
N ASN A 13 28.23 18.40 38.54
CA ASN A 13 27.44 19.37 37.79
C ASN A 13 26.18 18.72 37.17
N GLU A 14 25.01 19.05 37.70
CA GLU A 14 23.75 19.03 36.96
C GLU A 14 23.69 20.26 36.05
N SER A 15 23.88 20.05 34.75
CA SER A 15 23.07 20.66 33.68
C SER A 15 23.70 20.31 32.32
N GLN A 16 23.75 19.03 31.98
CA GLN A 16 23.66 18.66 30.57
C GLN A 16 22.20 18.31 30.32
N GLN A 17 21.52 19.24 29.66
CA GLN A 17 20.22 19.01 29.05
C GLN A 17 20.22 17.61 28.44
N ILE A 18 19.37 16.73 28.99
CA ILE A 18 18.88 15.57 28.25
C ILE A 18 18.31 16.17 26.97
N LYS A 19 19.03 15.98 25.86
CA LYS A 19 18.58 16.42 24.54
C LYS A 19 17.19 15.81 24.37
N LYS A 20 16.17 16.67 24.34
CA LYS A 20 14.79 16.30 24.02
C LYS A 20 14.84 15.37 22.80
N VAL A 21 14.41 14.13 22.99
CA VAL A 21 14.06 13.23 21.89
C VAL A 21 12.97 13.95 21.10
N GLY A 22 13.22 14.22 19.82
CA GLY A 22 12.26 14.92 18.98
C GLY A 22 10.93 14.17 18.94
N GLU A 23 9.86 14.83 19.35
CA GLU A 23 8.49 14.43 19.04
C GLU A 23 8.31 14.53 17.52
N ASN A 24 8.46 13.42 16.79
CA ASN A 24 7.98 13.18 15.40
C ASN A 24 8.42 11.80 14.88
N ASP A 25 8.40 10.79 15.74
CA ASP A 25 8.59 9.40 15.31
C ASP A 25 7.18 8.84 14.99
N TYR A 26 7.04 8.02 13.96
CA TYR A 26 5.78 7.38 13.50
C TYR A 26 5.18 6.40 14.52
N LYS A 27 5.21 6.75 15.81
CA LYS A 27 4.66 6.01 16.94
C LYS A 27 3.15 6.16 16.89
N VAL A 28 2.56 5.30 16.07
CA VAL A 28 1.20 4.81 16.24
C VAL A 28 0.97 4.58 17.75
N LYS A 29 0.16 5.44 18.37
CA LYS A 29 -0.08 5.40 19.82
C LYS A 29 -0.92 4.19 20.23
N ASP A 30 -1.75 3.69 19.33
CA ASP A 30 -2.62 2.54 19.51
C ASP A 30 -2.57 1.67 18.23
N PHE A 31 -2.22 0.38 18.35
CA PHE A 31 -2.29 -0.59 17.25
C PHE A 31 -2.88 -1.91 17.76
N GLY A 32 -4.13 -2.18 17.39
CA GLY A 32 -4.86 -3.38 17.82
C GLY A 32 -5.09 -3.46 19.33
N LEU A 33 -5.37 -4.68 19.81
CA LEU A 33 -5.67 -4.99 21.22
C LEU A 33 -4.42 -5.01 22.13
N GLY A 34 -3.23 -4.66 21.60
CA GLY A 34 -1.95 -4.98 22.20
C GLY A 34 -1.51 -6.42 21.89
N ASN A 35 -0.36 -6.84 22.42
CA ASN A 35 0.18 -8.20 22.28
C ASN A 35 0.29 -8.76 20.84
N TYR A 36 0.46 -7.89 19.84
CA TYR A 36 0.63 -8.32 18.45
C TYR A 36 -0.59 -9.01 17.83
N GLN A 37 -1.79 -8.73 18.32
CA GLN A 37 -3.06 -9.30 17.85
C GLN A 37 -4.01 -8.26 17.25
N LEU A 38 -4.75 -8.67 16.22
CA LEU A 38 -5.73 -7.88 15.48
C LEU A 38 -7.01 -8.69 15.32
N THR A 39 -8.15 -8.06 15.58
CA THR A 39 -9.49 -8.61 15.33
C THR A 39 -9.91 -8.40 13.87
N LYS A 40 -11.03 -9.01 13.45
CA LYS A 40 -11.66 -8.71 12.15
C LYS A 40 -11.98 -7.21 12.00
N THR A 41 -12.39 -6.52 13.06
CA THR A 41 -12.63 -5.07 13.06
C THR A 41 -11.35 -4.29 12.80
N ASP A 42 -10.23 -4.69 13.42
CA ASP A 42 -8.93 -4.05 13.18
C ASP A 42 -8.47 -4.22 11.73
N ILE A 43 -8.72 -5.38 11.12
CA ILE A 43 -8.43 -5.59 9.70
C ILE A 43 -9.32 -4.70 8.83
N SER A 44 -10.57 -4.48 9.19
CA SER A 44 -11.42 -3.52 8.48
C SER A 44 -10.84 -2.10 8.53
N TYR A 45 -10.33 -1.66 9.68
CA TYR A 45 -9.61 -0.39 9.78
C TYR A 45 -8.38 -0.35 8.88
N ILE A 46 -7.55 -1.40 8.89
CA ILE A 46 -6.38 -1.50 8.01
C ILE A 46 -6.79 -1.42 6.54
N VAL A 47 -7.82 -2.14 6.11
CA VAL A 47 -8.29 -2.15 4.71
C VAL A 47 -8.71 -0.75 4.25
N TYR A 48 -9.46 -0.01 5.08
CA TYR A 48 -9.88 1.34 4.76
C TYR A 48 -8.69 2.30 4.66
N GLY A 49 -7.80 2.31 5.66
CA GLY A 49 -6.63 3.19 5.61
C GLY A 49 -5.65 2.81 4.49
N ALA A 50 -5.45 1.52 4.22
CA ALA A 50 -4.60 1.05 3.14
C ALA A 50 -5.17 1.44 1.77
N CYS A 51 -6.49 1.41 1.59
CA CYS A 51 -7.15 1.93 0.39
C CYS A 51 -6.84 3.42 0.17
N PHE A 52 -6.92 4.23 1.24
CA PHE A 52 -6.58 5.64 1.15
C PHE A 52 -5.11 5.89 0.85
N LEU A 53 -4.18 5.10 1.42
CA LEU A 53 -2.74 5.26 1.20
C LEU A 53 -2.27 4.74 -0.18
N ALA A 54 -3.15 4.05 -0.92
CA ALA A 54 -2.81 3.36 -2.16
C ALA A 54 -2.70 4.27 -3.40
N SER A 55 -2.89 5.59 -3.28
CA SER A 55 -2.84 6.50 -4.43
C SER A 55 -3.73 6.05 -5.59
N GLY A 56 -4.96 5.64 -5.29
CA GLY A 56 -5.93 5.19 -6.30
C GLY A 56 -5.77 3.76 -6.80
N GLY A 57 -4.81 2.96 -6.31
CA GLY A 57 -4.64 1.56 -6.72
C GLY A 57 -4.82 0.53 -5.61
N GLY A 58 -4.04 -0.55 -5.65
CA GLY A 58 -3.95 -1.53 -4.56
C GLY A 58 -5.17 -2.46 -4.38
N GLY A 59 -6.07 -2.49 -5.36
CA GLY A 59 -7.30 -3.29 -5.41
C GLY A 59 -8.54 -2.57 -4.85
N PRO A 60 -9.74 -2.83 -5.40
CA PRO A 60 -10.98 -2.15 -5.00
C PRO A 60 -11.42 -2.52 -3.59
N ILE A 61 -11.88 -1.52 -2.82
CA ILE A 61 -12.20 -1.73 -1.40
C ILE A 61 -13.39 -2.67 -1.17
N GLY A 62 -14.42 -2.64 -2.02
CA GLY A 62 -15.56 -3.54 -1.87
C GLY A 62 -15.20 -5.01 -2.08
N MET A 63 -14.19 -5.29 -2.91
CA MET A 63 -13.65 -6.64 -3.05
C MET A 63 -12.91 -7.09 -1.79
N ALA A 64 -12.11 -6.19 -1.19
CA ALA A 64 -11.41 -6.48 0.06
C ALA A 64 -12.39 -6.80 1.20
N LEU A 65 -13.48 -6.02 1.32
CA LEU A 65 -14.51 -6.30 2.33
C LEU A 65 -15.22 -7.64 2.08
N LEU A 66 -15.52 -7.97 0.81
CA LEU A 66 -16.10 -9.26 0.45
C LEU A 66 -15.16 -10.44 0.78
N PHE A 67 -13.86 -10.29 0.53
CA PHE A 67 -12.85 -11.28 0.89
C PHE A 67 -12.70 -11.42 2.40
N MET A 68 -12.70 -10.32 3.14
CA MET A 68 -12.68 -10.33 4.60
C MET A 68 -13.89 -11.08 5.17
N ASP A 69 -15.09 -10.86 4.62
CA ASP A 69 -16.30 -11.55 5.06
C ASP A 69 -16.32 -13.04 4.73
N LYS A 70 -15.71 -13.47 3.62
CA LYS A 70 -15.66 -14.89 3.23
C LYS A 70 -14.50 -15.65 3.87
N MET A 71 -13.33 -15.01 4.00
CA MET A 71 -12.07 -15.71 4.23
C MET A 71 -11.49 -15.54 5.63
N ILE A 72 -11.96 -14.55 6.38
CA ILE A 72 -11.52 -14.26 7.76
C ILE A 72 -12.62 -14.62 8.78
N ASN A 73 -13.83 -14.96 8.35
CA ASN A 73 -15.00 -15.08 9.23
C ASN A 73 -14.85 -16.05 10.41
N ASP A 74 -14.06 -17.09 10.25
CA ASP A 74 -13.86 -18.12 11.28
C ASP A 74 -12.65 -17.87 12.18
N ALA A 75 -11.91 -16.78 11.94
CA ALA A 75 -10.71 -16.43 12.71
C ALA A 75 -11.03 -15.30 13.69
N ASP A 76 -10.84 -15.58 14.98
CA ASP A 76 -11.03 -14.57 16.03
C ASP A 76 -9.89 -13.53 16.06
N VAL A 77 -8.66 -13.97 15.74
CA VAL A 77 -7.44 -13.15 15.82
C VAL A 77 -6.49 -13.42 14.66
N MET A 78 -5.87 -12.34 14.19
CA MET A 78 -4.72 -12.33 13.29
C MET A 78 -3.53 -11.70 13.99
N TYR A 79 -2.33 -11.96 13.49
CA TYR A 79 -1.09 -11.56 14.15
C TYR A 79 -0.30 -10.58 13.30
N TYR A 80 0.38 -9.65 13.96
CA TYR A 80 1.35 -8.76 13.32
C TYR A 80 2.70 -8.80 14.02
N VAL A 81 3.74 -8.26 13.40
CA VAL A 81 5.02 -8.02 14.06
C VAL A 81 5.50 -6.63 13.71
N ASN A 82 5.95 -5.88 14.72
CA ASN A 82 6.52 -4.57 14.49
C ASN A 82 7.98 -4.68 14.00
N PRO A 83 8.44 -3.73 13.17
CA PRO A 83 9.82 -3.71 12.65
C PRO A 83 10.89 -3.91 13.72
N ASP A 84 10.73 -3.27 14.89
CA ASP A 84 11.68 -3.35 16.01
C ASP A 84 11.78 -4.74 16.65
N ASN A 85 10.81 -5.63 16.39
CA ASN A 85 10.76 -6.99 16.92
C ASN A 85 10.99 -8.07 15.86
N LEU A 86 11.46 -7.69 14.67
CA LEU A 86 11.79 -8.66 13.63
C LEU A 86 13.00 -9.49 14.04
N GLU A 87 12.81 -10.80 14.13
CA GLU A 87 13.89 -11.74 14.40
C GLU A 87 14.73 -11.96 13.12
N ALA A 88 16.05 -11.80 13.24
CA ALA A 88 16.97 -11.80 12.12
C ALA A 88 16.99 -13.10 11.29
N ASN A 89 16.73 -14.26 11.91
CA ASN A 89 16.83 -15.58 11.28
C ASN A 89 15.48 -16.17 10.84
N LYS A 90 14.40 -15.38 10.93
CA LYS A 90 13.05 -15.82 10.55
C LYS A 90 12.80 -15.55 9.08
N ASN A 91 12.20 -16.53 8.41
CA ASN A 91 11.94 -16.47 6.99
C ASN A 91 10.71 -15.61 6.68
N ILE A 92 10.83 -14.83 5.61
CA ILE A 92 9.89 -13.83 5.11
C ILE A 92 9.68 -14.09 3.63
N SER A 93 8.47 -13.86 3.13
CA SER A 93 8.20 -13.81 1.70
C SER A 93 7.07 -12.83 1.42
N LEU A 94 7.08 -12.27 0.21
CA LEU A 94 5.92 -11.59 -0.35
C LEU A 94 4.98 -12.61 -0.97
N VAL A 95 3.71 -12.55 -0.57
CA VAL A 95 2.64 -13.35 -1.15
C VAL A 95 1.50 -12.42 -1.57
N ALA A 96 1.08 -12.53 -2.83
CA ALA A 96 -0.01 -11.75 -3.37
C ALA A 96 -0.90 -12.59 -4.29
N GLY A 97 -2.04 -12.00 -4.68
CA GLY A 97 -2.84 -12.47 -5.79
C GLY A 97 -2.82 -11.39 -6.87
N LEU A 98 -2.75 -11.81 -8.13
CA LEU A 98 -3.02 -10.95 -9.27
C LEU A 98 -4.23 -11.50 -10.03
N GLY A 99 -5.00 -10.62 -10.62
CA GLY A 99 -6.08 -11.04 -11.49
C GLY A 99 -6.97 -9.89 -11.93
N SER A 100 -7.83 -10.19 -12.89
CA SER A 100 -8.87 -9.25 -13.30
C SER A 100 -9.91 -9.12 -12.19
N PRO A 101 -10.29 -7.89 -11.78
CA PRO A 101 -11.35 -7.70 -10.79
C PRO A 101 -12.65 -8.43 -11.15
N ASP A 102 -13.01 -8.48 -12.43
CA ASP A 102 -14.22 -9.17 -12.91
C ASP A 102 -14.20 -10.67 -12.58
N LYS A 103 -13.06 -11.34 -12.81
CA LYS A 103 -12.94 -12.78 -12.53
C LYS A 103 -12.93 -13.07 -11.04
N ILE A 104 -12.38 -12.17 -10.24
CA ILE A 104 -12.43 -12.30 -8.79
C ILE A 104 -13.89 -12.16 -8.29
N PHE A 105 -14.69 -11.26 -8.88
CA PHE A 105 -16.11 -11.16 -8.56
C PHE A 105 -16.95 -12.37 -9.01
N GLU A 106 -16.55 -13.05 -10.09
CA GLU A 106 -17.13 -14.33 -10.52
C GLU A 106 -16.80 -15.49 -9.55
N GLY A 107 -15.92 -15.28 -8.56
CA GLY A 107 -15.55 -16.27 -7.55
C GLY A 107 -14.21 -16.97 -7.81
N PHE A 108 -13.46 -16.59 -8.84
CA PHE A 108 -12.11 -17.11 -9.08
C PHE A 108 -11.07 -16.39 -8.21
N GLY A 109 -9.91 -17.02 -8.05
CA GLY A 109 -8.77 -16.42 -7.37
C GLY A 109 -8.85 -16.44 -5.84
N GLN A 110 -9.79 -17.16 -5.24
CA GLN A 110 -9.98 -17.17 -3.79
C GLN A 110 -8.85 -17.91 -3.06
N THR A 111 -8.31 -18.98 -3.65
CA THR A 111 -7.29 -19.82 -3.01
C THR A 111 -5.88 -19.55 -3.52
N VAL A 112 -5.73 -18.78 -4.60
CA VAL A 112 -4.45 -18.61 -5.30
C VAL A 112 -3.31 -18.19 -4.37
N SER A 113 -3.52 -17.21 -3.49
CA SER A 113 -2.50 -16.72 -2.56
C SER A 113 -2.22 -17.70 -1.41
N LEU A 114 -3.23 -18.44 -0.94
CA LEU A 114 -3.05 -19.50 0.06
C LEU A 114 -2.24 -20.67 -0.53
N ASN A 115 -2.47 -21.00 -1.79
CA ASN A 115 -1.69 -21.99 -2.54
C ASN A 115 -0.23 -21.50 -2.68
N ALA A 116 -0.01 -20.26 -3.11
CA ALA A 116 1.33 -19.68 -3.26
C ALA A 116 2.12 -19.66 -1.94
N PHE A 117 1.47 -19.31 -0.83
CA PHE A 117 2.05 -19.40 0.51
C PHE A 117 2.47 -20.83 0.87
N SER A 118 1.58 -21.80 0.63
CA SER A 118 1.84 -23.21 0.95
C SER A 118 3.02 -23.74 0.15
N GLU A 119 3.08 -23.40 -1.13
CA GLU A 119 4.18 -23.80 -2.01
C GLU A 119 5.52 -23.15 -1.65
N MET A 120 5.53 -21.88 -1.22
CA MET A 120 6.75 -21.25 -0.71
C MET A 120 7.24 -21.91 0.58
N ASN A 121 6.33 -22.26 1.49
CA ASN A 121 6.68 -23.02 2.69
C ASN A 121 7.29 -24.39 2.37
N ASP A 122 6.67 -25.11 1.45
CA ASP A 122 7.16 -26.42 1.00
C ASP A 122 8.54 -26.30 0.35
N TYR A 123 8.72 -25.30 -0.52
CA TYR A 123 10.00 -25.01 -1.15
C TYR A 123 11.11 -24.74 -0.13
N LEU A 124 10.86 -23.88 0.85
CA LEU A 124 11.83 -23.57 1.91
C LEU A 124 12.18 -24.82 2.74
N THR A 125 11.17 -25.60 3.12
CA THR A 125 11.35 -26.82 3.92
C THR A 125 12.13 -27.89 3.16
N GLN A 126 11.80 -28.13 1.89
CA GLN A 126 12.52 -29.06 1.02
C GLN A 126 13.97 -28.61 0.75
N SER A 127 14.22 -27.31 0.80
CA SER A 127 15.56 -26.71 0.70
C SER A 127 16.33 -26.71 2.03
N GLY A 128 15.82 -27.36 3.08
CA GLY A 128 16.46 -27.47 4.40
C GLY A 128 16.35 -26.21 5.26
N GLN A 129 15.50 -25.25 4.88
CA GLN A 129 15.24 -24.03 5.65
C GLN A 129 14.01 -24.19 6.56
N LYS A 130 13.85 -23.26 7.50
CA LYS A 130 12.62 -23.17 8.32
C LYS A 130 11.45 -22.67 7.45
N PRO A 131 10.19 -22.99 7.81
CA PRO A 131 9.04 -22.41 7.13
C PRO A 131 8.98 -20.89 7.34
N LEU A 132 8.15 -20.22 6.54
CA LEU A 132 7.83 -18.81 6.68
C LEU A 132 7.31 -18.52 8.09
N SER A 133 7.83 -17.44 8.65
CA SER A 133 7.44 -16.95 9.97
C SER A 133 6.72 -15.60 9.87
N TYR A 134 7.05 -14.81 8.83
CA TYR A 134 6.42 -13.53 8.56
C TYR A 134 5.98 -13.40 7.11
N LEU A 135 4.91 -12.64 6.89
CA LEU A 135 4.54 -12.10 5.57
C LEU A 135 4.59 -10.58 5.64
N MET A 136 4.74 -9.94 4.49
CA MET A 136 4.61 -8.49 4.37
C MET A 136 3.61 -8.17 3.26
N PRO A 137 2.74 -7.16 3.42
CA PRO A 137 2.02 -6.55 2.30
C PRO A 137 2.99 -6.23 1.16
N VAL A 138 2.59 -6.55 -0.07
CA VAL A 138 3.41 -6.22 -1.24
C VAL A 138 3.47 -4.72 -1.50
N GLU A 139 2.44 -4.01 -1.04
CA GLU A 139 2.31 -2.55 -1.02
C GLU A 139 1.07 -2.14 -0.20
N MET A 140 0.88 -0.84 0.02
CA MET A 140 -0.37 -0.32 0.58
C MET A 140 -1.50 -0.37 -0.44
N GLY A 141 -2.58 -1.06 -0.08
CA GLY A 141 -3.73 -1.31 -0.95
C GLY A 141 -4.79 -2.12 -0.23
N ALA A 142 -6.07 -1.88 -0.52
CA ALA A 142 -7.16 -2.59 0.16
C ALA A 142 -7.01 -4.12 0.05
N MET A 143 -6.73 -4.63 -1.16
CA MET A 143 -6.46 -6.05 -1.38
C MET A 143 -5.02 -6.42 -1.04
N ASN A 144 -4.04 -5.63 -1.50
CA ASN A 144 -2.62 -5.96 -1.36
C ASN A 144 -2.15 -6.04 0.10
N THR A 145 -2.79 -5.27 0.99
CA THR A 145 -2.58 -5.35 2.44
C THR A 145 -3.42 -6.45 3.11
N LEU A 146 -4.63 -6.75 2.60
CA LEU A 146 -5.51 -7.78 3.17
C LEU A 146 -5.00 -9.21 2.95
N ILE A 147 -4.41 -9.53 1.80
CA ILE A 147 -4.01 -10.91 1.45
C ILE A 147 -3.10 -11.56 2.53
N PRO A 148 -2.03 -10.91 3.02
CA PRO A 148 -1.25 -11.44 4.14
C PRO A 148 -2.08 -11.73 5.41
N PHE A 149 -3.09 -10.91 5.71
CA PHE A 149 -3.97 -11.12 6.86
C PHE A 149 -4.96 -12.26 6.67
N ILE A 150 -5.42 -12.52 5.45
CA ILE A 150 -6.18 -13.73 5.14
C ILE A 150 -5.33 -14.98 5.40
N ILE A 151 -4.06 -14.95 5.01
CA ILE A 151 -3.13 -16.06 5.27
C ILE A 151 -2.86 -16.16 6.78
N SER A 152 -2.69 -15.03 7.49
CA SER A 152 -2.56 -14.97 8.95
C SER A 152 -3.74 -15.65 9.65
N ALA A 153 -4.97 -15.32 9.26
CA ALA A 153 -6.20 -15.89 9.80
C ALA A 153 -6.26 -17.42 9.65
N ARG A 154 -5.75 -17.95 8.52
CA ARG A 154 -5.81 -19.40 8.22
C ARG A 154 -4.62 -20.20 8.72
N LYS A 155 -3.45 -19.57 8.90
CA LYS A 155 -2.16 -20.25 9.12
C LYS A 155 -1.42 -19.78 10.36
N GLY A 156 -1.91 -18.76 11.06
CA GLY A 156 -1.28 -18.21 12.27
C GLY A 156 0.04 -17.48 12.02
N ILE A 157 0.32 -17.07 10.78
CA ILE A 157 1.55 -16.35 10.43
C ILE A 157 1.42 -14.86 10.77
N SER A 158 2.50 -14.23 11.24
CA SER A 158 2.47 -12.80 11.58
C SER A 158 2.73 -11.93 10.34
N VAL A 159 1.98 -10.82 10.24
CA VAL A 159 2.16 -9.82 9.17
C VAL A 159 3.06 -8.69 9.65
N ILE A 160 4.11 -8.36 8.91
CA ILE A 160 5.02 -7.27 9.24
C ILE A 160 4.28 -5.94 9.12
N ASN A 161 4.40 -5.09 10.13
CA ASN A 161 3.91 -3.73 10.11
C ASN A 161 4.83 -2.84 9.25
N GLY A 162 4.64 -2.93 7.95
CA GLY A 162 5.38 -2.21 6.93
C GLY A 162 5.13 -2.80 5.55
N ASP A 163 5.64 -2.15 4.52
CA ASP A 163 5.59 -2.61 3.13
C ASP A 163 6.74 -2.01 2.32
N PRO A 164 7.10 -2.54 1.14
CA PRO A 164 8.25 -2.06 0.39
C PRO A 164 7.97 -0.78 -0.42
N CYS A 165 6.78 -0.19 -0.37
CA CYS A 165 6.38 0.90 -1.25
C CYS A 165 5.80 2.13 -0.52
N GLY A 166 5.11 1.99 0.61
CA GLY A 166 4.40 3.07 1.32
C GLY A 166 3.17 3.64 0.59
N ARG A 167 2.92 3.18 -0.63
CA ARG A 167 1.77 3.43 -1.53
C ARG A 167 1.66 2.24 -2.49
N ALA A 168 0.58 2.13 -3.27
CA ALA A 168 0.60 1.21 -4.41
C ALA A 168 1.46 1.77 -5.56
N VAL A 169 2.06 0.89 -6.35
CA VAL A 169 2.89 1.25 -7.51
C VAL A 169 2.48 0.46 -8.77
N PRO A 170 2.61 1.06 -9.97
CA PRO A 170 2.17 0.42 -11.22
C PRO A 170 2.85 -0.92 -11.53
N GLU A 171 4.13 -1.04 -11.22
CA GLU A 171 4.99 -2.12 -11.69
C GLU A 171 5.79 -2.73 -10.53
N MET A 172 5.97 -4.06 -10.58
CA MET A 172 6.70 -4.79 -9.54
C MET A 172 8.14 -4.29 -9.37
N SER A 173 8.76 -3.73 -10.42
CA SER A 173 10.11 -3.17 -10.41
C SER A 173 10.27 -1.93 -9.50
N MET A 174 9.17 -1.30 -9.09
CA MET A 174 9.15 -0.04 -8.33
C MET A 174 9.15 -0.21 -6.81
N ASN A 175 9.22 -1.44 -6.31
CA ASN A 175 9.28 -1.70 -4.87
C ASN A 175 10.72 -1.58 -4.32
N LEU A 176 10.87 -1.22 -3.04
CA LEU A 176 12.19 -1.05 -2.41
C LEU A 176 13.02 -2.34 -2.34
N PHE A 177 12.41 -3.53 -2.37
CA PHE A 177 13.17 -4.78 -2.40
C PHE A 177 13.93 -4.93 -3.71
N ASN A 178 13.31 -4.58 -4.84
CA ASN A 178 13.96 -4.53 -6.13
C ASN A 178 15.07 -3.49 -6.16
N ILE A 179 14.80 -2.27 -5.68
CA ILE A 179 15.79 -1.17 -5.65
C ILE A 179 17.01 -1.52 -4.78
N ASN A 180 16.79 -2.23 -3.67
CA ASN A 180 17.85 -2.68 -2.78
C ASN A 180 18.42 -4.06 -3.15
N GLN A 181 18.07 -4.61 -4.33
CA GLN A 181 18.59 -5.87 -4.86
C GLN A 181 18.43 -7.06 -3.90
N LEU A 182 17.30 -7.12 -3.19
CA LEU A 182 16.95 -8.28 -2.37
C LEU A 182 16.64 -9.50 -3.26
N PRO A 183 16.91 -10.72 -2.78
CA PRO A 183 16.77 -11.93 -3.58
C PRO A 183 15.31 -12.12 -3.99
N LEU A 184 15.02 -12.02 -5.29
CA LEU A 184 13.68 -12.18 -5.85
C LEU A 184 13.25 -13.65 -5.93
N ASN A 185 14.20 -14.54 -6.19
CA ASN A 185 13.96 -15.93 -6.57
C ASN A 185 13.94 -16.92 -5.39
N PRO A 186 13.24 -18.06 -5.54
CA PRO A 186 12.34 -18.38 -6.65
C PRO A 186 11.07 -17.52 -6.69
N VAL A 187 10.47 -17.44 -7.87
CA VAL A 187 9.08 -16.98 -8.03
C VAL A 187 8.19 -18.20 -8.22
N ILE A 188 7.18 -18.33 -7.36
CA ILE A 188 6.22 -19.43 -7.39
C ILE A 188 4.87 -18.87 -7.82
N LEU A 189 4.27 -19.48 -8.83
CA LEU A 189 2.97 -19.10 -9.36
C LEU A 189 1.99 -20.24 -9.19
N THR A 190 0.77 -19.94 -8.73
CA THR A 190 -0.27 -20.93 -8.43
C THR A 190 -1.60 -20.53 -9.03
N SER A 191 -2.37 -21.51 -9.50
CA SER A 191 -3.76 -21.31 -9.90
C SER A 191 -4.70 -21.39 -8.70
N ASP A 192 -5.97 -21.09 -8.95
CA ASP A 192 -7.03 -21.41 -8.01
C ASP A 192 -7.15 -22.94 -7.89
N THR A 193 -7.61 -23.41 -6.73
CA THR A 193 -7.95 -24.80 -6.49
C THR A 193 -9.24 -25.11 -7.22
N ASP A 194 -9.19 -26.11 -8.11
CA ASP A 194 -10.36 -26.63 -8.77
C ASP A 194 -11.23 -27.37 -7.74
N GLU A 195 -12.47 -26.90 -7.54
CA GLU A 195 -13.37 -27.44 -6.51
C GLU A 195 -13.72 -28.92 -6.74
N SER A 196 -13.72 -29.38 -7.99
CA SER A 196 -14.11 -30.75 -8.34
C SER A 196 -13.02 -31.77 -8.04
N SER A 197 -11.76 -31.37 -8.26
CA SER A 197 -10.59 -32.24 -8.10
C SER A 197 -9.82 -31.98 -6.80
N GLY A 198 -10.00 -30.82 -6.17
CA GLY A 198 -9.20 -30.37 -5.02
C GLY A 198 -7.74 -30.06 -5.38
N HIS A 199 -7.40 -29.97 -6.67
CA HIS A 199 -6.04 -29.73 -7.15
C HIS A 199 -5.89 -28.32 -7.72
N TYR A 200 -4.69 -27.74 -7.59
CA TYR A 200 -4.29 -26.52 -8.27
C TYR A 200 -3.01 -26.76 -9.10
N GLN A 201 -2.81 -25.93 -10.11
CA GLN A 201 -1.58 -25.91 -10.91
C GLN A 201 -0.54 -25.00 -10.24
N LYS A 202 0.72 -25.37 -10.36
CA LYS A 202 1.85 -24.58 -9.86
C LYS A 202 3.03 -24.60 -10.80
N ILE A 203 3.78 -23.50 -10.84
CA ILE A 203 5.11 -23.46 -11.45
C ILE A 203 6.08 -22.73 -10.52
N ILE A 204 7.33 -23.19 -10.48
CA ILE A 204 8.44 -22.54 -9.79
C ILE A 204 9.40 -22.10 -10.89
N VAL A 205 9.66 -20.79 -10.97
CA VAL A 205 10.50 -20.20 -12.01
C VAL A 205 11.65 -19.41 -11.40
N GLN A 206 12.78 -19.44 -12.10
CA GLN A 206 13.91 -18.54 -11.86
C GLN A 206 13.81 -17.43 -12.89
N VAL A 207 13.61 -16.20 -12.42
CA VAL A 207 13.40 -15.02 -13.27
C VAL A 207 14.63 -14.13 -13.23
N LYS A 208 14.84 -13.36 -14.30
CA LYS A 208 15.99 -12.45 -14.41
C LYS A 208 15.84 -11.20 -13.53
N ASP A 209 14.63 -10.66 -13.43
CA ASP A 209 14.32 -9.39 -12.78
C ASP A 209 12.82 -9.32 -12.42
N ALA A 210 12.41 -8.26 -11.72
CA ALA A 210 11.02 -8.05 -11.30
C ALA A 210 10.05 -7.89 -12.48
N GLU A 211 10.51 -7.35 -13.61
CA GLU A 211 9.70 -7.20 -14.82
C GLU A 211 9.39 -8.58 -15.44
N ASP A 212 10.37 -9.48 -15.52
CA ASP A 212 10.14 -10.86 -15.94
C ASP A 212 9.21 -11.60 -14.97
N ALA A 213 9.39 -11.43 -13.65
CA ALA A 213 8.47 -12.00 -12.66
C ALA A 213 7.01 -11.60 -12.93
N GLU A 214 6.75 -10.30 -13.10
CA GLU A 214 5.43 -9.78 -13.40
C GLU A 214 4.90 -10.31 -14.74
N ASN A 215 5.73 -10.33 -15.78
CA ASN A 215 5.36 -10.84 -17.09
C ASN A 215 5.04 -12.34 -17.07
N GLN A 216 5.77 -13.15 -16.30
CA GLN A 216 5.49 -14.57 -16.12
C GLN A 216 4.19 -14.77 -15.33
N ALA A 217 3.99 -14.00 -14.27
CA ALA A 217 2.77 -14.05 -13.46
C ALA A 217 1.53 -13.70 -14.29
N ARG A 218 1.59 -12.63 -15.09
CA ARG A 218 0.50 -12.22 -16.00
C ARG A 218 0.24 -13.27 -17.09
N ARG A 219 1.29 -13.89 -17.64
CA ARG A 219 1.14 -14.99 -18.62
C ARG A 219 0.48 -16.21 -17.99
N PHE A 220 0.90 -16.60 -16.80
CA PHE A 220 0.30 -17.70 -16.05
C PHE A 220 -1.17 -17.42 -15.71
N ALA A 221 -1.50 -16.20 -15.25
CA ALA A 221 -2.88 -15.84 -14.96
C ALA A 221 -3.79 -15.98 -16.20
N LYS A 222 -3.33 -15.55 -17.38
CA LYS A 222 -4.12 -15.65 -18.63
C LYS A 222 -4.56 -17.08 -18.96
N SER A 223 -3.76 -18.09 -18.63
CA SER A 223 -4.12 -19.50 -18.82
C SER A 223 -4.90 -20.13 -17.66
N HIS A 224 -5.11 -19.40 -16.56
CA HIS A 224 -5.76 -19.88 -15.33
C HIS A 224 -6.86 -18.91 -14.88
N ASN A 225 -7.89 -18.75 -15.70
CA ASN A 225 -9.06 -17.88 -15.43
C ASN A 225 -8.71 -16.41 -15.13
N SER A 226 -7.61 -15.91 -15.69
CA SER A 226 -7.11 -14.54 -15.46
C SER A 226 -6.84 -14.22 -13.99
N THR A 227 -6.46 -15.24 -13.21
CA THR A 227 -6.05 -15.12 -11.80
C THR A 227 -4.80 -15.94 -11.54
N ALA A 228 -3.93 -15.47 -10.66
CA ALA A 228 -2.75 -16.20 -10.21
C ALA A 228 -2.30 -15.76 -8.83
N GLY A 229 -1.76 -16.70 -8.07
CA GLY A 229 -1.06 -16.43 -6.82
C GLY A 229 0.41 -16.27 -7.15
N ILE A 230 1.08 -15.40 -6.42
CA ILE A 230 2.52 -15.23 -6.53
C ILE A 230 3.14 -15.25 -5.14
N ALA A 231 4.18 -16.07 -4.96
CA ALA A 231 5.09 -15.99 -3.84
C ALA A 231 6.50 -15.73 -4.36
N CYS A 232 7.16 -14.73 -3.78
CA CYS A 232 8.49 -14.29 -4.21
C CYS A 232 9.22 -13.60 -3.05
N TYR A 233 10.43 -13.13 -3.32
CA TYR A 233 11.30 -12.52 -2.31
C TYR A 233 11.47 -13.36 -1.03
N PRO A 234 11.83 -14.66 -1.11
CA PRO A 234 12.17 -15.40 0.09
C PRO A 234 13.45 -14.84 0.69
N MET A 235 13.36 -14.36 1.93
CA MET A 235 14.46 -13.70 2.64
C MET A 235 14.36 -13.94 4.14
N GLN A 236 15.35 -13.47 4.89
CA GLN A 236 15.35 -13.49 6.35
C GLN A 236 15.19 -12.08 6.93
N GLY A 237 14.78 -11.98 8.20
CA GLY A 237 14.69 -10.69 8.89
C GLY A 237 15.97 -9.85 8.84
N ALA A 238 17.14 -10.50 8.82
CA ALA A 238 18.44 -9.84 8.66
C ALA A 238 18.55 -9.06 7.33
N ASP A 239 17.93 -9.54 6.26
CA ASP A 239 18.02 -8.92 4.93
C ASP A 239 17.33 -7.56 4.88
N LEU A 240 16.31 -7.33 5.72
CA LEU A 240 15.56 -6.09 5.80
C LEU A 240 16.30 -4.95 6.52
N ASN A 241 17.41 -5.25 7.21
CA ASN A 241 18.25 -4.28 7.93
C ASN A 241 17.47 -3.44 8.97
N CYS A 242 16.68 -4.12 9.83
CA CYS A 242 15.75 -3.49 10.78
C CYS A 242 16.09 -3.70 12.26
N SER A 243 17.32 -4.08 12.58
CA SER A 243 17.72 -4.23 13.99
C SER A 243 17.65 -2.87 14.72
N MET A 244 17.37 -2.89 16.03
CA MET A 244 17.48 -1.70 16.89
C MET A 244 18.91 -1.09 16.91
N LEU A 245 19.90 -1.83 16.40
CA LEU A 245 21.30 -1.42 16.26
C LEU A 245 21.62 -0.81 14.89
N SER A 246 20.76 -1.01 13.89
CA SER A 246 20.85 -0.34 12.59
C SER A 246 20.06 0.96 12.67
N ASP A 247 20.65 2.07 12.24
CA ASP A 247 19.92 3.33 12.11
C ASP A 247 18.64 3.08 11.28
N LYS A 248 17.46 3.50 11.77
CA LYS A 248 16.14 3.29 11.12
C LYS A 248 16.12 3.69 9.63
N ASN A 249 17.03 4.58 9.22
CA ASN A 249 17.25 5.01 7.84
C ASN A 249 17.79 3.91 6.91
N GLY A 250 18.44 2.87 7.43
CA GLY A 250 19.01 1.76 6.65
C GLY A 250 18.03 0.64 6.30
N ALA A 251 16.81 0.66 6.85
CA ALA A 251 15.81 -0.36 6.57
C ALA A 251 15.39 -0.37 5.09
N LYS A 252 15.32 -1.54 4.47
CA LYS A 252 15.03 -1.70 3.03
C LYS A 252 13.53 -1.73 2.68
N PHE A 253 12.68 -1.24 3.59
CA PHE A 253 11.24 -1.07 3.40
C PHE A 253 10.71 0.17 4.14
N ILE A 254 9.44 0.50 3.92
CA ILE A 254 8.73 1.54 4.66
C ILE A 254 8.08 0.91 5.90
N GLN A 255 8.57 1.30 7.07
CA GLN A 255 8.12 0.78 8.35
C GLN A 255 6.80 1.43 8.79
N TRP A 256 6.02 0.71 9.60
CA TRP A 256 4.83 1.21 10.31
C TRP A 256 3.62 1.56 9.43
N THR A 257 3.62 1.18 8.15
CA THR A 257 2.57 1.56 7.20
C THR A 257 1.23 0.89 7.49
N VAL A 258 1.24 -0.37 7.97
CA VAL A 258 0.01 -1.08 8.38
C VAL A 258 -0.62 -0.43 9.61
N GLY A 259 0.20 -0.04 10.59
CA GLY A 259 -0.25 0.70 11.77
C GLY A 259 -0.78 2.07 11.41
N PHE A 260 -0.15 2.77 10.47
CA PHE A 260 -0.65 4.04 9.96
C PHE A 260 -2.02 3.87 9.26
N ALA A 261 -2.15 2.86 8.39
CA ALA A 261 -3.42 2.47 7.77
C ALA A 261 -4.51 2.20 8.82
N TRP A 262 -4.20 1.43 9.87
CA TRP A 262 -5.14 1.16 10.96
C TRP A 262 -5.67 2.45 11.60
N ASN A 263 -4.80 3.42 11.93
CA ASN A 263 -5.22 4.67 12.56
C ASN A 263 -6.14 5.49 11.66
N LEU A 264 -5.74 5.65 10.39
CA LEU A 264 -6.52 6.40 9.41
C LEU A 264 -7.88 5.75 9.17
N GLY A 265 -7.92 4.44 8.94
CA GLY A 265 -9.17 3.74 8.65
C GLY A 265 -10.10 3.64 9.87
N ARG A 266 -9.55 3.56 11.09
CA ARG A 266 -10.35 3.67 12.32
C ARG A 266 -11.06 5.01 12.40
N ASN A 267 -10.33 6.11 12.18
CA ASN A 267 -10.94 7.43 12.19
C ASN A 267 -12.01 7.58 11.07
N MET A 268 -11.75 7.08 9.86
CA MET A 268 -12.74 7.10 8.77
C MET A 268 -14.02 6.35 9.15
N ILE A 269 -13.90 5.13 9.68
CA ILE A 269 -15.05 4.28 10.00
C ILE A 269 -15.83 4.80 11.20
N GLU A 270 -15.15 5.31 12.23
CA GLU A 270 -15.79 5.80 13.46
C GLU A 270 -16.40 7.20 13.26
N SER A 271 -15.68 8.14 12.64
CA SER A 271 -16.16 9.52 12.46
C SER A 271 -17.16 9.64 11.29
N LYS A 272 -16.92 8.90 10.19
CA LYS A 272 -17.63 9.04 8.91
C LYS A 272 -17.75 10.49 8.47
N ASN A 273 -16.71 11.28 8.71
CA ASN A 273 -16.74 12.72 8.50
C ASN A 273 -15.47 13.16 7.77
N TYR A 274 -15.65 13.66 6.55
CA TYR A 274 -14.56 14.09 5.68
C TYR A 274 -13.67 15.16 6.34
N ASN A 275 -14.26 16.20 6.93
CA ASN A 275 -13.49 17.30 7.52
C ASN A 275 -12.80 16.89 8.82
N GLU A 276 -13.41 16.00 9.61
CA GLU A 276 -12.77 15.44 10.80
C GLU A 276 -11.59 14.55 10.41
N PHE A 277 -11.75 13.73 9.38
CA PHE A 277 -10.67 12.92 8.85
C PHE A 277 -9.48 13.77 8.38
N LEU A 278 -9.71 14.87 7.65
CA LEU A 278 -8.62 15.75 7.23
C LEU A 278 -7.88 16.36 8.42
N LYS A 279 -8.59 16.82 9.45
CA LYS A 279 -7.96 17.33 10.69
C LYS A 279 -7.15 16.25 11.40
N PHE A 280 -7.65 15.02 11.40
CA PHE A 280 -6.94 13.88 11.99
C PHE A 280 -5.68 13.54 11.18
N LEU A 281 -5.77 13.54 9.86
CA LEU A 281 -4.63 13.32 8.96
C LEU A 281 -3.51 14.36 9.19
N ASP A 282 -3.87 15.63 9.37
CA ASP A 282 -2.91 16.72 9.64
C ASP A 282 -2.18 16.57 10.99
N SER A 283 -2.62 15.66 11.87
CA SER A 283 -1.92 15.36 13.13
C SER A 283 -0.71 14.44 12.98
N PHE A 284 -0.51 13.86 11.79
CA PHE A 284 0.62 12.98 11.48
C PHE A 284 1.79 13.76 10.87
N SER A 285 2.99 13.21 11.00
CA SER A 285 4.23 13.81 10.48
C SER A 285 4.38 13.69 8.96
N LEU A 286 3.58 12.86 8.29
CA LEU A 286 3.59 12.74 6.84
C LEU A 286 2.81 13.92 6.23
N PRO A 287 3.46 14.86 5.52
CA PRO A 287 2.76 16.06 5.06
C PRO A 287 1.68 15.74 4.03
N SER A 288 0.47 16.24 4.29
CA SER A 288 -0.73 16.10 3.47
C SER A 288 -1.20 17.46 2.92
N TYR A 289 -1.81 17.44 1.74
CA TYR A 289 -2.40 18.63 1.12
C TYR A 289 -3.75 18.29 0.52
N LYS A 290 -4.76 19.12 0.78
CA LYS A 290 -6.02 19.06 0.04
C LYS A 290 -5.81 19.71 -1.33
N LEU A 291 -5.76 18.90 -2.38
CA LEU A 291 -5.47 19.35 -3.74
C LEU A 291 -6.71 19.94 -4.41
N PHE A 292 -7.86 19.28 -4.23
CA PHE A 292 -9.10 19.66 -4.89
C PHE A 292 -10.33 19.08 -4.18
N GLU A 293 -11.46 19.76 -4.30
CA GLU A 293 -12.79 19.23 -3.99
C GLU A 293 -13.70 19.47 -5.19
N GLY A 294 -14.42 18.45 -5.64
CA GLY A 294 -15.30 18.56 -6.78
C GLY A 294 -16.10 17.29 -7.04
N VAL A 295 -16.76 17.25 -8.19
CA VAL A 295 -17.61 16.14 -8.64
C VAL A 295 -16.90 15.35 -9.72
N ILE A 296 -16.94 14.02 -9.63
CA ILE A 296 -16.46 13.16 -10.72
C ILE A 296 -17.42 13.30 -11.91
N THR A 297 -16.96 13.89 -13.00
CA THR A 297 -17.78 14.14 -14.20
C THR A 297 -17.54 13.11 -15.29
N HIS A 298 -16.33 12.55 -15.37
CA HIS A 298 -15.96 11.60 -16.41
C HIS A 298 -14.87 10.64 -15.94
N LYS A 299 -14.87 9.44 -16.52
CA LYS A 299 -13.81 8.46 -16.41
C LYS A 299 -13.66 7.76 -17.76
N GLU A 300 -12.44 7.73 -18.28
CA GLU A 300 -12.09 6.98 -19.48
C GLU A 300 -10.92 6.03 -19.21
N GLU A 301 -10.96 4.87 -19.85
CA GLU A 301 -9.99 3.79 -19.67
C GLU A 301 -9.44 3.33 -21.02
N ARG A 302 -8.14 3.07 -21.05
CA ARG A 302 -7.35 2.56 -22.17
C ARG A 302 -6.45 1.44 -21.65
N LYS A 303 -6.04 0.51 -22.52
CA LYS A 303 -5.04 -0.51 -22.17
C LYS A 303 -3.67 -0.09 -22.67
N ILE A 304 -2.69 -0.04 -21.78
CA ILE A 304 -1.29 0.26 -22.12
C ILE A 304 -0.40 -0.81 -21.53
N SER A 305 0.43 -1.46 -22.37
CA SER A 305 1.43 -2.44 -21.93
C SER A 305 0.88 -3.57 -21.03
N GLY A 306 -0.40 -3.93 -21.19
CA GLY A 306 -1.06 -4.96 -20.38
C GLY A 306 -1.60 -4.49 -19.02
N PHE A 307 -1.58 -3.18 -18.77
CA PHE A 307 -2.15 -2.48 -17.62
C PHE A 307 -3.36 -1.65 -18.04
N ASP A 308 -4.27 -1.42 -17.09
CA ASP A 308 -5.36 -0.48 -17.27
C ASP A 308 -4.85 0.93 -16.95
N ALA A 309 -4.91 1.81 -17.92
CA ALA A 309 -4.58 3.21 -17.77
C ALA A 309 -5.81 4.06 -18.02
N GLY A 310 -5.89 5.22 -17.39
CA GLY A 310 -7.09 6.02 -17.51
C GLY A 310 -6.91 7.46 -17.10
N LYS A 311 -7.99 8.19 -17.30
CA LYS A 311 -8.14 9.58 -16.90
C LYS A 311 -9.46 9.75 -16.16
N ILE A 312 -9.39 10.32 -14.97
CA ILE A 312 -10.55 10.75 -14.19
C ILE A 312 -10.66 12.26 -14.32
N THR A 313 -11.86 12.75 -14.64
CA THR A 313 -12.16 14.18 -14.67
C THR A 313 -12.98 14.56 -13.45
N VAL A 314 -12.50 15.55 -12.70
CA VAL A 314 -13.16 16.09 -11.51
C VAL A 314 -13.34 17.59 -11.70
N SER A 315 -14.53 18.12 -11.45
CA SER A 315 -14.81 19.55 -11.60
C SER A 315 -15.69 20.08 -10.48
N ASN A 316 -15.48 21.33 -10.09
CA ASN A 316 -16.34 22.06 -9.15
C ASN A 316 -17.13 23.20 -9.84
N GLY A 317 -17.13 23.26 -11.17
CA GLY A 317 -17.74 24.32 -11.97
C GLY A 317 -16.76 25.42 -12.41
N ASP A 318 -15.77 25.76 -11.58
CA ASP A 318 -14.78 26.80 -11.87
C ASP A 318 -13.47 26.19 -12.41
N GLU A 319 -13.03 25.09 -11.79
CA GLU A 319 -11.81 24.38 -12.15
C GLU A 319 -12.12 22.95 -12.57
N THR A 320 -11.26 22.41 -13.44
CA THR A 320 -11.30 21.02 -13.88
C THR A 320 -9.94 20.38 -13.72
N PHE A 321 -9.94 19.21 -13.10
CA PHE A 321 -8.75 18.40 -12.85
C PHE A 321 -8.81 17.14 -13.70
N PHE A 322 -7.70 16.83 -14.33
CA PHE A 322 -7.43 15.52 -14.92
C PHE A 322 -6.49 14.75 -14.01
N ILE A 323 -6.92 13.55 -13.60
CA ILE A 323 -6.09 12.61 -12.84
C ILE A 323 -5.76 11.45 -13.75
N TYR A 324 -4.49 11.33 -14.11
CA TYR A 324 -3.97 10.25 -14.95
C TYR A 324 -3.46 9.11 -14.08
N TYR A 325 -3.77 7.89 -14.50
CA TYR A 325 -3.38 6.68 -13.78
C TYR A 325 -2.96 5.55 -14.73
N LYS A 326 -2.12 4.66 -14.22
CA LYS A 326 -1.81 3.33 -14.77
C LYS A 326 -1.89 2.38 -13.59
N ASN A 327 -3.03 1.73 -13.43
CA ASN A 327 -3.58 1.18 -12.17
C ASN A 327 -3.70 2.23 -11.05
N GLU A 328 -2.59 2.83 -10.62
CA GLU A 328 -2.47 3.85 -9.59
C GLU A 328 -2.45 5.25 -10.20
N SER A 329 -2.96 6.25 -9.48
CA SER A 329 -2.89 7.66 -9.85
C SER A 329 -1.45 8.15 -9.78
N LEU A 330 -1.00 8.77 -10.88
CA LEU A 330 0.39 9.18 -11.11
C LEU A 330 0.57 10.67 -11.34
N LEU A 331 -0.45 11.35 -11.88
CA LEU A 331 -0.38 12.78 -12.20
C LEU A 331 -1.74 13.45 -12.00
N ALA A 332 -1.75 14.58 -11.30
CA ALA A 332 -2.89 15.50 -11.25
C ALA A 332 -2.55 16.78 -12.01
N TRP A 333 -3.37 17.12 -12.99
CA TRP A 333 -3.25 18.29 -13.84
C TRP A 333 -4.48 19.18 -13.71
N ASN A 334 -4.28 20.46 -13.40
CA ASN A 334 -5.36 21.45 -13.49
C ASN A 334 -5.46 21.96 -14.93
N VAL A 335 -6.58 21.63 -15.58
CA VAL A 335 -6.87 21.99 -16.97
C VAL A 335 -7.11 23.49 -17.13
N THR A 336 -7.79 24.11 -16.16
CA THR A 336 -8.15 25.53 -16.18
C THR A 336 -6.91 26.41 -16.03
N ARG A 337 -6.03 26.09 -15.08
CA ARG A 337 -4.78 26.84 -14.81
C ARG A 337 -3.60 26.39 -15.68
N LYS A 338 -3.71 25.23 -16.32
CA LYS A 338 -2.66 24.59 -17.13
C LYS A 338 -1.37 24.36 -16.33
N CYS A 339 -1.49 23.72 -15.17
CA CYS A 339 -0.35 23.42 -14.31
C CYS A 339 -0.48 22.04 -13.62
N TYR A 340 0.68 21.48 -13.22
CA TYR A 340 0.73 20.30 -12.38
C TYR A 340 0.29 20.63 -10.96
N VAL A 341 -0.43 19.71 -10.33
CA VAL A 341 -0.88 19.83 -8.93
C VAL A 341 -0.22 18.76 -8.05
N ALA A 342 -0.04 17.56 -8.58
CA ALA A 342 0.69 16.47 -7.92
C ALA A 342 1.26 15.50 -8.96
N MET A 343 2.35 14.82 -8.61
CA MET A 343 2.95 13.78 -9.44
C MET A 343 3.66 12.72 -8.58
N GLY A 344 3.71 11.49 -9.07
CA GLY A 344 4.48 10.41 -8.45
C GLY A 344 5.97 10.80 -8.28
N PRO A 345 6.63 10.38 -7.19
CA PRO A 345 6.20 9.39 -6.19
C PRO A 345 5.15 9.85 -5.17
N ASP A 346 4.82 11.15 -5.09
CA ASP A 346 3.78 11.63 -4.17
C ASP A 346 2.42 10.97 -4.50
N SER A 347 1.65 10.63 -3.47
CA SER A 347 0.38 9.91 -3.64
C SER A 347 -0.77 10.86 -3.91
N ILE A 348 -1.68 10.47 -4.81
CA ILE A 348 -2.92 11.17 -5.15
C ILE A 348 -4.08 10.27 -4.72
N ASN A 349 -4.77 10.66 -3.66
CA ASN A 349 -5.72 9.79 -2.96
C ASN A 349 -7.12 10.40 -2.99
N PHE A 350 -8.16 9.56 -3.02
CA PHE A 350 -9.53 10.01 -3.11
C PHE A 350 -10.35 9.65 -1.87
N LEU A 351 -11.28 10.54 -1.53
CA LEU A 351 -12.27 10.34 -0.47
C LEU A 351 -13.62 10.87 -0.92
N ALA A 352 -14.69 10.11 -0.67
CA ALA A 352 -16.05 10.63 -0.81
C ALA A 352 -16.29 11.69 0.28
N ARG A 353 -16.81 12.87 -0.11
CA ARG A 353 -17.06 13.97 0.86
C ARG A 353 -18.16 13.63 1.86
N LYS A 354 -19.09 12.77 1.46
CA LYS A 354 -20.25 12.39 2.26
C LYS A 354 -19.87 11.75 3.60
N ASP A 355 -18.88 10.86 3.59
CA ASP A 355 -18.60 9.96 4.72
C ASP A 355 -17.13 9.60 4.89
N ALA A 356 -16.22 10.29 4.19
CA ALA A 356 -14.78 9.96 4.17
C ALA A 356 -14.48 8.54 3.67
N GLN A 357 -15.36 7.92 2.86
CA GLN A 357 -15.06 6.63 2.25
C GLN A 357 -13.89 6.76 1.26
N PRO A 358 -12.77 6.03 1.47
CA PRO A 358 -11.70 5.95 0.49
C PRO A 358 -12.07 4.98 -0.64
N PHE A 359 -11.48 5.20 -1.80
CA PHE A 359 -11.72 4.36 -2.97
C PHE A 359 -10.56 4.44 -3.97
N SER A 360 -10.42 3.39 -4.77
CA SER A 360 -9.46 3.28 -5.86
C SER A 360 -10.03 3.80 -7.18
N ASN A 361 -9.19 3.92 -8.20
CA ASN A 361 -9.57 4.20 -9.58
C ASN A 361 -10.59 3.15 -10.09
N SER A 362 -10.43 1.89 -9.70
CA SER A 362 -11.30 0.79 -10.14
C SER A 362 -12.64 0.73 -9.41
N ASP A 363 -12.79 1.41 -8.26
CA ASP A 363 -14.08 1.56 -7.58
C ASP A 363 -15.01 2.52 -8.35
N ILE A 364 -14.46 3.49 -9.10
CA ILE A 364 -15.22 4.49 -9.85
C ILE A 364 -15.93 3.86 -11.05
N ASN A 365 -17.26 4.07 -11.10
CA ASN A 365 -18.18 3.57 -12.11
C ASN A 365 -18.17 2.03 -12.23
N SER A 366 -17.80 1.33 -11.16
CA SER A 366 -17.90 -0.13 -11.09
C SER A 366 -19.35 -0.59 -10.91
N ASP A 367 -19.67 -1.81 -11.34
CA ASP A 367 -21.03 -2.37 -11.20
C ASP A 367 -21.40 -2.48 -9.71
N PRO A 368 -22.44 -1.77 -9.23
CA PRO A 368 -22.84 -1.80 -7.83
C PRO A 368 -23.21 -3.20 -7.32
N LYS A 369 -23.57 -4.13 -8.21
CA LYS A 369 -23.86 -5.53 -7.86
C LYS A 369 -22.59 -6.33 -7.55
N LYS A 370 -21.48 -5.95 -8.20
CA LYS A 370 -20.17 -6.56 -7.97
C LYS A 370 -19.47 -5.88 -6.79
N ASN A 371 -19.50 -4.55 -6.76
CA ASN A 371 -18.79 -3.74 -5.77
C ASN A 371 -19.77 -2.89 -4.94
N SER A 372 -20.04 -3.31 -3.70
CA SER A 372 -20.92 -2.56 -2.78
C SER A 372 -20.36 -1.19 -2.38
N LYS A 373 -19.08 -0.92 -2.67
CA LYS A 373 -18.38 0.33 -2.44
C LYS A 373 -18.12 1.12 -3.73
N ASN A 374 -18.88 0.84 -4.79
CA ASN A 374 -18.79 1.61 -6.04
C ASN A 374 -18.94 3.13 -5.80
N ILE A 375 -18.25 3.90 -6.64
CA ILE A 375 -18.35 5.35 -6.68
C ILE A 375 -18.89 5.77 -8.04
N SER A 376 -20.13 6.26 -8.10
CA SER A 376 -20.75 6.66 -9.37
C SER A 376 -20.20 8.00 -9.88
N LEU A 377 -20.32 8.24 -11.19
CA LEU A 377 -20.24 9.61 -11.71
C LEU A 377 -21.28 10.50 -10.98
N GLY A 378 -20.96 11.77 -10.79
CA GLY A 378 -21.75 12.69 -9.97
C GLY A 378 -21.42 12.65 -8.47
N THR A 379 -20.53 11.76 -8.02
CA THR A 379 -20.10 11.74 -6.61
C THR A 379 -19.20 12.93 -6.30
N GLU A 380 -19.50 13.63 -5.21
CA GLU A 380 -18.63 14.65 -4.61
C GLU A 380 -17.46 14.01 -3.86
N ILE A 381 -16.25 14.42 -4.22
CA ILE A 381 -15.00 13.85 -3.70
C ILE A 381 -14.00 14.94 -3.31
N GLY A 382 -13.10 14.57 -2.42
CA GLY A 382 -11.85 15.28 -2.15
C GLY A 382 -10.66 14.52 -2.74
N ILE A 383 -9.71 15.27 -3.30
CA ILE A 383 -8.42 14.76 -3.77
C ILE A 383 -7.34 15.22 -2.79
N ILE A 384 -6.69 14.27 -2.15
CA ILE A 384 -5.69 14.52 -1.10
C ILE A 384 -4.32 14.02 -1.57
N GLY A 385 -3.36 14.93 -1.58
CA GLY A 385 -1.97 14.63 -1.87
C GLY A 385 -1.23 14.26 -0.60
N LEU A 386 -0.45 13.18 -0.62
CA LEU A 386 0.49 12.83 0.45
C LEU A 386 1.91 12.86 -0.10
N CYS A 387 2.82 13.50 0.63
CA CYS A 387 4.23 13.48 0.26
C CYS A 387 4.77 12.04 0.29
N ALA A 388 5.62 11.72 -0.67
CA ALA A 388 6.32 10.44 -0.73
C ALA A 388 7.28 10.30 0.44
N TYR A 389 7.38 9.09 0.97
CA TYR A 389 8.47 8.72 1.88
C TYR A 389 9.81 8.98 1.21
N GLU A 390 10.80 9.43 1.99
CA GLU A 390 12.11 9.82 1.45
C GLU A 390 12.79 8.70 0.67
N LYS A 391 12.61 7.44 1.09
CA LYS A 391 13.12 6.24 0.40
C LYS A 391 12.60 6.09 -1.04
N LEU A 392 11.44 6.66 -1.35
CA LEU A 392 10.85 6.63 -2.70
C LEU A 392 11.39 7.74 -3.62
N LYS A 393 12.11 8.72 -3.08
CA LYS A 393 12.66 9.85 -3.85
C LYS A 393 14.06 9.57 -4.41
N SER A 394 14.52 8.31 -4.36
CA SER A 394 15.75 7.92 -5.04
C SER A 394 15.66 8.17 -6.55
N THR A 395 16.77 8.52 -7.19
CA THR A 395 16.82 8.80 -8.63
C THR A 395 16.25 7.66 -9.47
N VAL A 396 16.49 6.41 -9.08
CA VAL A 396 15.98 5.23 -9.81
C VAL A 396 14.46 5.20 -9.78
N LEU A 397 13.84 5.31 -8.59
CA LEU A 397 12.39 5.29 -8.46
C LEU A 397 11.73 6.50 -9.11
N VAL A 398 12.30 7.69 -8.92
CA VAL A 398 11.82 8.92 -9.56
C VAL A 398 11.79 8.77 -11.08
N ASN A 399 12.85 8.20 -11.68
CA ASN A 399 12.89 7.97 -13.12
C ASN A 399 11.82 6.96 -13.58
N LEU A 400 11.57 5.91 -12.80
CA LEU A 400 10.49 4.94 -13.10
C LEU A 400 9.11 5.59 -13.02
N PHE A 401 8.86 6.44 -12.02
CA PHE A 401 7.60 7.21 -11.93
C PHE A 401 7.44 8.16 -13.12
N LEU A 402 8.48 8.90 -13.51
CA LEU A 402 8.43 9.79 -14.67
C LEU A 402 8.20 9.04 -15.98
N SER A 403 8.83 7.87 -16.14
CA SER A 403 8.59 6.99 -17.30
C SER A 403 7.14 6.51 -17.36
N ASN A 404 6.57 6.09 -16.23
CA ASN A 404 5.17 5.66 -16.14
C ASN A 404 4.21 6.84 -16.39
N ILE A 405 4.52 8.05 -15.91
CA ILE A 405 3.74 9.26 -16.23
C ILE A 405 3.78 9.55 -17.73
N GLN A 406 4.97 9.50 -18.34
CA GLN A 406 5.14 9.74 -19.77
C GLN A 406 4.34 8.72 -20.61
N GLU A 407 4.44 7.44 -20.28
CA GLU A 407 3.68 6.38 -20.96
C GLU A 407 2.17 6.59 -20.82
N THR A 408 1.71 6.96 -19.62
CA THR A 408 0.29 7.24 -19.35
C THR A 408 -0.20 8.44 -20.17
N LEU A 409 0.55 9.56 -20.17
CA LEU A 409 0.19 10.74 -20.95
C LEU A 409 0.22 10.49 -22.47
N ALA A 410 1.15 9.67 -22.95
CA ALA A 410 1.24 9.29 -24.36
C ALA A 410 -0.03 8.56 -24.86
N ALA A 411 -0.80 7.95 -23.95
CA ALA A 411 -2.08 7.36 -24.28
C ALA A 411 -3.23 8.37 -24.34
N PHE A 412 -3.04 9.64 -23.98
CA PHE A 412 -4.04 10.73 -24.07
C PHE A 412 -3.47 11.97 -24.79
N PRO A 413 -2.95 11.83 -26.03
CA PRO A 413 -2.29 12.94 -26.73
C PRO A 413 -3.22 14.14 -26.99
N GLU A 414 -4.52 13.90 -27.10
CA GLU A 414 -5.54 14.92 -27.33
C GLU A 414 -5.65 15.95 -26.18
N ASP A 415 -5.23 15.57 -24.97
CA ASP A 415 -5.30 16.47 -23.81
C ASP A 415 -4.19 17.53 -23.81
N ASN A 416 -3.14 17.37 -24.63
CA ASN A 416 -2.01 18.29 -24.74
C ASN A 416 -1.33 18.63 -23.39
N VAL A 417 -1.33 17.69 -22.44
CA VAL A 417 -0.64 17.86 -21.16
C VAL A 417 0.87 17.72 -21.37
N PRO A 418 1.68 18.71 -20.94
CA PRO A 418 3.13 18.61 -21.07
C PRO A 418 3.67 17.43 -20.24
N VAL A 419 4.64 16.69 -20.79
CA VAL A 419 5.33 15.64 -20.04
C VAL A 419 6.32 16.29 -19.05
N PRO A 420 6.27 15.96 -17.74
CA PRO A 420 7.20 16.53 -16.77
C PRO A 420 8.66 16.17 -17.10
N ALA A 421 9.54 17.16 -17.22
CA ALA A 421 10.97 16.93 -17.46
C ALA A 421 11.73 16.46 -16.21
N ARG A 422 11.15 16.68 -15.02
CA ARG A 422 11.69 16.27 -13.72
C ARG A 422 10.55 16.10 -12.72
N TYR A 423 10.81 15.35 -11.66
CA TYR A 423 9.95 15.33 -10.49
C TYR A 423 9.97 16.67 -9.77
N ILE A 424 8.80 17.16 -9.39
CA ILE A 424 8.59 18.36 -8.58
C ILE A 424 7.87 17.91 -7.30
N PRO A 425 8.49 18.05 -6.12
CA PRO A 425 7.87 17.66 -4.87
C PRO A 425 6.53 18.36 -4.63
N LEU A 426 5.59 17.63 -4.04
CA LEU A 426 4.26 18.16 -3.72
C LEU A 426 4.27 19.50 -2.96
N PRO A 427 5.11 19.73 -1.93
CA PRO A 427 5.16 21.04 -1.27
C PRO A 427 5.51 22.20 -2.21
N ASP A 428 6.38 21.96 -3.19
CA ASP A 428 6.78 22.95 -4.18
C ASP A 428 5.63 23.24 -5.14
N LEU A 429 4.93 22.19 -5.63
CA LEU A 429 3.74 22.34 -6.46
C LEU A 429 2.65 23.12 -5.74
N MET A 430 2.37 22.80 -4.47
CA MET A 430 1.32 23.46 -3.69
C MET A 430 1.66 24.91 -3.34
N SER A 431 2.94 25.24 -3.15
CA SER A 431 3.37 26.63 -2.94
C SER A 431 3.11 27.50 -4.18
N HIS A 432 3.31 26.95 -5.38
CA HIS A 432 3.00 27.64 -6.64
C HIS A 432 1.50 27.66 -6.95
N TYR A 433 0.75 26.66 -6.50
CA TYR A 433 -0.67 26.56 -6.77
C TYR A 433 -1.52 27.51 -5.90
N ASN A 434 -1.07 27.75 -4.67
CA ASN A 434 -1.77 28.62 -3.70
C ASN A 434 -1.33 30.08 -3.73
N GLY A 435 -0.19 30.38 -4.36
CA GLY A 435 0.28 31.75 -4.63
C GLY A 435 -0.30 32.28 -5.93
#